data_AF-A0A0Q1BDY1-F1
#
_entry.id   AF-A0A0Q1BDY1-F1
#
_cell.length_a   1.000
_cell.length_b   1.000
_cell.length_c   1.000
_cell.angle_alpha   90.00
_cell.angle_beta   90.00
_cell.angle_gamma   90.00
#
_symmetry.space_group_name_H-M   'P 1'
#
loop_
_entity.id
_entity.type
_entity.pdbx_description
1 polymer ?
#
loop_
_entity_poly.entity_id
_entity_poly.type
_entity_poly.pdbx_seq_one_letter_code
_entity_poly.pdbx_strand_id
1 'polypeptide(L)'
;ESLAESISVAQKMADDGRIFIHPYDDEEIITGQATIGLEILEDLPNPDVVIVPIGGGGLIGGIASAIKAESPMTRIVGVQAAACPSALTALREGKRVSVRAEKSLADGISVKEIGEANFPIIREKVDDIVLVEEVEISSAVLALLERKKILAEGAGAVPLAALLSSKIKVPKGSKVVLVISGGNLDSPLLERVVRQGLLKNGRIMRFSACIEDAPGSLARLLSLVAEVGGNVLAIHHARGGKDLSLFRSRVDLEVETRGFSQIEEIEETLKARGYEIKVKG
;
A
#
# COMPACT_ATOMS: atom_id res chain seq x y z
N GLU A 1 -10.33 2.77 -19.30
CA GLU A 1 -11.55 3.52 -18.95
C GLU A 1 -11.45 3.92 -17.50
N SER A 2 -11.85 5.14 -17.16
CA SER A 2 -11.91 5.60 -15.77
C SER A 2 -13.27 5.27 -15.14
N LEU A 3 -13.33 5.12 -13.82
CA LEU A 3 -14.60 4.88 -13.10
C LEU A 3 -15.67 5.92 -13.46
N ALA A 4 -15.29 7.18 -13.65
CA ALA A 4 -16.21 8.25 -14.04
C ALA A 4 -16.81 8.03 -15.45
N GLU A 5 -16.02 7.54 -16.40
CA GLU A 5 -16.51 7.19 -17.74
C GLU A 5 -17.49 6.01 -17.65
N SER A 6 -17.14 4.97 -16.89
CA SER A 6 -18.01 3.80 -16.70
C SER A 6 -19.34 4.18 -16.04
N ILE A 7 -19.33 5.06 -15.03
CA ILE A 7 -20.55 5.59 -14.39
C ILE A 7 -21.39 6.37 -15.41
N SER A 8 -20.77 7.26 -16.20
CA SER A 8 -21.50 8.05 -17.20
C SER A 8 -22.16 7.17 -18.28
N VAL A 9 -21.49 6.11 -18.72
CA VAL A 9 -22.07 5.15 -19.67
C VAL A 9 -23.20 4.36 -19.02
N ALA A 10 -23.01 3.86 -17.80
CA ALA A 10 -24.03 3.09 -17.09
C ALA A 10 -25.29 3.92 -16.80
N GLN A 11 -25.16 5.20 -16.47
CA GLN A 11 -26.27 6.13 -16.31
C GLN A 11 -27.06 6.29 -17.62
N LYS A 12 -26.38 6.48 -18.76
CA LYS A 12 -27.05 6.54 -20.07
C LYS A 12 -27.80 5.24 -20.41
N MET A 13 -27.25 4.09 -20.04
CA MET A 13 -27.92 2.80 -20.23
C MET A 13 -29.13 2.60 -19.31
N ALA A 14 -29.20 3.36 -18.21
CA ALA A 14 -30.33 3.38 -17.29
C ALA A 14 -31.53 4.15 -17.85
N ASP A 15 -31.27 5.18 -18.69
CA ASP A 15 -32.33 5.91 -19.41
C ASP A 15 -33.19 4.98 -20.30
N ASP A 16 -32.65 3.84 -20.73
CA ASP A 16 -33.35 2.79 -21.48
C ASP A 16 -34.22 1.85 -20.58
N GLY A 17 -34.53 2.25 -19.35
CA GLY A 17 -35.38 1.50 -18.42
C GLY A 17 -34.64 0.48 -17.54
N ARG A 18 -33.32 0.61 -17.38
CA ARG A 18 -32.53 -0.19 -16.42
C ARG A 18 -32.38 0.59 -15.11
N ILE A 19 -32.27 -0.12 -14.00
CA ILE A 19 -31.97 0.50 -12.70
C ILE A 19 -30.44 0.66 -12.59
N PHE A 20 -29.98 1.89 -12.39
CA PHE A 20 -28.58 2.16 -12.07
C PHE A 20 -28.34 2.00 -10.58
N ILE A 21 -27.44 1.10 -10.19
CA ILE A 21 -27.01 0.92 -8.81
C ILE A 21 -25.68 1.64 -8.64
N HIS A 22 -25.68 2.75 -7.90
CA HIS A 22 -24.46 3.51 -7.67
C HIS A 22 -23.49 2.72 -6.78
N PRO A 23 -22.17 2.69 -7.06
CA PRO A 23 -21.21 1.97 -6.22
C PRO A 23 -21.03 2.51 -4.79
N TYR A 24 -21.62 3.66 -4.43
CA TYR A 24 -21.41 4.29 -3.11
C TYR A 24 -22.36 5.43 -2.79
N ASP A 25 -22.89 6.16 -3.78
CA ASP A 25 -23.66 7.38 -3.60
C ASP A 25 -25.16 7.12 -3.70
N ASP A 26 -25.62 6.23 -2.84
CA ASP A 26 -27.01 5.80 -2.74
C ASP A 26 -27.31 5.45 -1.27
N GLU A 27 -28.50 5.82 -0.79
CA GLU A 27 -28.87 5.67 0.62
C GLU A 27 -28.96 4.19 1.04
N GLU A 28 -29.47 3.31 0.19
CA GLU A 28 -29.53 1.87 0.47
C GLU A 28 -28.12 1.28 0.51
N ILE A 29 -27.24 1.73 -0.38
CA ILE A 29 -25.83 1.30 -0.38
C ILE A 29 -25.12 1.73 0.91
N ILE A 30 -25.28 2.99 1.33
CA ILE A 30 -24.71 3.52 2.59
C ILE A 30 -25.26 2.74 3.79
N THR A 31 -26.58 2.51 3.82
CA THR A 31 -27.25 1.75 4.89
C THR A 31 -26.75 0.31 4.94
N GLY A 32 -26.56 -0.33 3.79
CA GLY A 32 -25.94 -1.65 3.70
C GLY A 32 -24.53 -1.68 4.28
N GLN A 33 -23.71 -0.64 4.05
CA GLN A 33 -22.37 -0.59 4.65
C GLN A 33 -22.39 -0.35 6.17
N ALA A 34 -23.50 0.17 6.72
CA ALA A 34 -23.64 0.42 8.15
C ALA A 34 -23.69 -0.87 8.97
N THR A 35 -24.03 -2.02 8.36
CA THR A 35 -24.02 -3.32 9.06
C THR A 35 -22.65 -3.67 9.61
N ILE A 36 -21.57 -3.29 8.91
CA ILE A 36 -20.19 -3.48 9.39
C ILE A 36 -19.98 -2.71 10.71
N GLY A 37 -20.55 -1.51 10.83
CA GLY A 37 -20.48 -0.73 12.07
C GLY A 37 -21.22 -1.41 13.23
N LEU A 38 -22.35 -2.06 12.96
CA LEU A 38 -23.12 -2.83 13.95
C LEU A 38 -22.34 -4.07 14.39
N GLU A 39 -21.79 -4.84 13.45
CA GLU A 39 -20.96 -6.03 13.72
C GLU A 39 -19.73 -5.67 14.56
N ILE A 40 -19.06 -4.53 14.27
CA ILE A 40 -17.94 -4.03 15.07
C ILE A 40 -18.35 -3.80 16.52
N LEU A 41 -19.53 -3.22 16.77
CA LEU A 41 -20.00 -2.91 18.12
C LEU A 41 -20.47 -4.15 18.87
N GLU A 42 -21.00 -5.14 18.16
CA GLU A 42 -21.35 -6.46 18.72
C GLU A 42 -20.09 -7.20 19.20
N ASP A 43 -19.06 -7.29 18.34
CA ASP A 43 -17.82 -8.01 18.63
C ASP A 43 -16.90 -7.26 19.61
N LEU A 44 -16.86 -5.93 19.52
CA LEU A 44 -16.01 -5.08 20.35
C LEU A 44 -16.76 -3.84 20.83
N PRO A 45 -17.51 -3.94 21.95
CA PRO A 45 -18.20 -2.81 22.52
C PRO A 45 -17.24 -1.66 22.90
N ASN A 46 -17.65 -0.44 22.55
CA ASN A 46 -16.94 0.82 22.82
C ASN A 46 -15.48 0.82 22.32
N PRO A 47 -15.24 0.74 20.99
CA PRO A 47 -13.90 0.90 20.46
C PRO A 47 -13.44 2.36 20.63
N ASP A 48 -12.15 2.59 20.90
CA ASP A 48 -11.62 3.95 21.02
C ASP A 48 -11.47 4.60 19.65
N VAL A 49 -10.99 3.82 18.66
CA VAL A 49 -10.73 4.30 17.30
C VAL A 49 -11.13 3.24 16.28
N VAL A 50 -11.84 3.66 15.23
CA VAL A 50 -12.17 2.83 14.07
C VAL A 50 -11.61 3.51 12.82
N ILE A 51 -10.75 2.80 12.10
CA ILE A 51 -10.00 3.33 10.97
C ILE A 51 -10.54 2.71 9.68
N VAL A 52 -11.05 3.54 8.77
CA VAL A 52 -11.84 3.13 7.60
C VAL A 52 -11.26 3.73 6.32
N PRO A 53 -11.08 2.94 5.24
CA PRO A 53 -10.67 3.50 3.95
C PRO A 53 -11.77 4.38 3.34
N ILE A 54 -11.38 5.45 2.63
CA ILE A 54 -12.31 6.37 1.96
C ILE A 54 -12.02 6.42 0.45
N GLY A 55 -12.93 5.83 -0.33
CA GLY A 55 -13.09 6.11 -1.76
C GLY A 55 -14.16 7.18 -1.99
N GLY A 56 -15.33 6.78 -2.50
CA GLY A 56 -16.48 7.68 -2.70
C GLY A 56 -17.24 8.04 -1.42
N GLY A 57 -17.01 7.31 -0.33
CA GLY A 57 -17.53 7.62 1.00
C GLY A 57 -18.56 6.64 1.57
N GLY A 58 -19.16 5.78 0.74
CA GLY A 58 -20.24 4.86 1.16
C GLY A 58 -19.91 4.01 2.38
N LEU A 59 -18.74 3.37 2.37
CA LEU A 59 -18.27 2.50 3.46
C LEU A 59 -18.11 3.26 4.79
N ILE A 60 -17.33 4.35 4.79
CA ILE A 60 -17.12 5.13 6.01
C ILE A 60 -18.39 5.84 6.46
N GLY A 61 -19.23 6.29 5.52
CA GLY A 61 -20.50 6.93 5.81
C GLY A 61 -21.47 6.00 6.56
N GLY A 62 -21.60 4.76 6.09
CA GLY A 62 -22.40 3.72 6.74
C GLY A 62 -21.84 3.37 8.12
N ILE A 63 -20.56 3.00 8.19
CA ILE A 63 -19.91 2.60 9.46
C ILE A 63 -19.96 3.74 10.49
N ALA A 64 -19.62 4.97 10.10
CA ALA A 64 -19.68 6.11 11.01
C ALA A 64 -21.11 6.39 11.49
N SER A 65 -22.11 6.18 10.64
CA SER A 65 -23.52 6.36 11.01
C SER A 65 -23.98 5.37 12.06
N ALA A 66 -23.67 4.08 11.91
CA ALA A 66 -23.98 3.07 12.91
C ALA A 66 -23.21 3.32 14.22
N ILE A 67 -21.90 3.53 14.13
CA ILE A 67 -21.05 3.64 15.32
C ILE A 67 -21.36 4.90 16.13
N LYS A 68 -21.57 6.04 15.48
CA LYS A 68 -21.88 7.29 16.21
C LYS A 68 -23.27 7.27 16.86
N ALA A 69 -24.19 6.43 16.41
CA ALA A 69 -25.51 6.29 17.03
C ALA A 69 -25.45 5.60 18.40
N GLU A 70 -24.58 4.60 18.57
CA GLU A 70 -24.48 3.81 19.81
C GLU A 70 -23.25 4.15 20.67
N SER A 71 -22.14 4.52 20.03
CA SER A 71 -20.86 4.88 20.67
C SER A 71 -20.35 6.22 20.12
N PRO A 72 -21.02 7.35 20.45
CA PRO A 72 -20.71 8.67 19.89
C PRO A 72 -19.28 9.15 20.19
N MET A 73 -18.68 8.64 21.26
CA MET A 73 -17.30 8.97 21.68
C MET A 73 -16.23 8.20 20.91
N THR A 74 -16.58 7.14 20.18
CA THR A 74 -15.62 6.43 19.33
C THR A 74 -15.12 7.36 18.24
N ARG A 75 -13.80 7.41 18.06
CA ARG A 75 -13.17 8.23 17.01
C ARG A 75 -13.16 7.48 15.68
N ILE A 76 -13.78 8.03 14.66
CA ILE A 76 -13.77 7.52 13.30
C ILE A 76 -12.69 8.24 12.51
N VAL A 77 -11.73 7.50 11.98
CA VAL A 77 -10.64 8.06 11.18
C VAL A 77 -10.69 7.50 9.76
N GLY A 78 -10.84 8.40 8.81
CA GLY A 78 -10.74 8.13 7.39
C GLY A 78 -9.31 7.99 6.91
N VAL A 79 -9.08 7.10 5.95
CA VAL A 79 -7.78 7.00 5.28
C VAL A 79 -7.94 7.04 3.77
N GLN A 80 -7.20 7.93 3.12
CA GLN A 80 -7.08 7.98 1.66
C GLN A 80 -5.64 7.72 1.22
N ALA A 81 -5.45 7.24 0.00
CA ALA A 81 -4.14 7.29 -0.64
C ALA A 81 -3.78 8.75 -0.94
N ALA A 82 -2.54 9.14 -0.70
CA ALA A 82 -2.05 10.48 -1.04
C ALA A 82 -2.18 10.78 -2.55
N ALA A 83 -2.17 9.74 -3.38
CA ALA A 83 -2.42 9.79 -4.82
C ALA A 83 -3.83 10.26 -5.21
N CYS A 84 -4.83 10.19 -4.32
CA CYS A 84 -6.21 10.64 -4.59
C CYS A 84 -6.91 11.17 -3.31
N PRO A 85 -6.59 12.38 -2.83
CA PRO A 85 -7.06 12.91 -1.54
C PRO A 85 -8.42 13.63 -1.65
N SER A 86 -9.41 13.01 -2.29
CA SER A 86 -10.69 13.67 -2.64
C SER A 86 -11.52 14.13 -1.42
N ALA A 87 -11.70 13.29 -0.41
CA ALA A 87 -12.52 13.60 0.76
C ALA A 87 -11.85 14.65 1.65
N LEU A 88 -10.53 14.52 1.88
CA LEU A 88 -9.78 15.51 2.64
C LEU A 88 -9.82 16.89 1.97
N THR A 89 -9.70 16.93 0.63
CA THR A 89 -9.79 18.19 -0.13
C THR A 89 -11.19 18.79 -0.03
N ALA A 90 -12.24 17.99 -0.19
CA ALA A 90 -13.61 18.46 -0.07
C ALA A 90 -13.95 19.01 1.33
N LEU A 91 -13.45 18.38 2.40
CA LEU A 91 -13.61 18.90 3.76
C LEU A 91 -12.88 20.23 3.96
N ARG A 92 -11.65 20.36 3.45
CA ARG A 92 -10.86 21.60 3.54
C ARG A 92 -11.51 22.76 2.79
N GLU A 93 -12.12 22.48 1.63
CA GLU A 93 -12.82 23.49 0.83
C GLU A 93 -14.26 23.74 1.29
N GLY A 94 -14.79 22.91 2.19
CA GLY A 94 -16.17 22.99 2.67
C GLY A 94 -17.22 22.62 1.62
N LYS A 95 -16.82 22.05 0.48
CA LYS A 95 -17.69 21.64 -0.63
C LYS A 95 -17.07 20.47 -1.39
N ARG A 96 -17.91 19.71 -2.10
CA ARG A 96 -17.46 18.67 -3.03
C ARG A 96 -16.62 19.28 -4.14
N VAL A 97 -15.46 18.68 -4.39
CA VAL A 97 -14.56 19.05 -5.47
C VAL A 97 -13.92 17.82 -6.08
N SER A 98 -13.69 17.89 -7.38
CA SER A 98 -12.95 16.85 -8.10
C SER A 98 -11.45 17.11 -7.99
N VAL A 99 -10.69 16.07 -7.64
CA VAL A 99 -9.23 16.12 -7.55
C VAL A 99 -8.57 15.37 -8.71
N ARG A 100 -7.29 15.67 -8.94
CA ARG A 100 -6.45 14.82 -9.78
C ARG A 100 -6.12 13.53 -9.01
N ALA A 101 -6.09 12.42 -9.73
CA ALA A 101 -5.70 11.12 -9.19
C ALA A 101 -4.44 10.64 -9.91
N GLU A 102 -3.48 10.15 -9.14
CA GLU A 102 -2.31 9.42 -9.63
C GLU A 102 -2.53 7.91 -9.53
N LYS A 103 -1.61 7.13 -10.09
CA LYS A 103 -1.67 5.67 -10.00
C LYS A 103 -1.36 5.22 -8.57
N SER A 104 -2.20 4.35 -8.02
CA SER A 104 -2.07 3.85 -6.65
C SER A 104 -2.25 2.33 -6.57
N LEU A 105 -1.63 1.69 -5.59
CA LEU A 105 -1.97 0.34 -5.12
C LEU A 105 -3.39 0.27 -4.55
N ALA A 106 -3.92 1.39 -4.06
CA ALA A 106 -5.26 1.53 -3.53
C ALA A 106 -6.21 2.13 -4.59
N ASP A 107 -6.29 1.46 -5.73
CA ASP A 107 -7.14 1.86 -6.86
C ASP A 107 -8.64 1.82 -6.51
N GLY A 108 -9.07 0.88 -5.67
CA GLY A 108 -10.45 0.78 -5.16
C GLY A 108 -10.94 2.02 -4.39
N ILE A 109 -10.03 2.87 -3.92
CA ILE A 109 -10.35 4.17 -3.29
C ILE A 109 -9.87 5.37 -4.10
N SER A 110 -9.44 5.18 -5.35
CA SER A 110 -9.02 6.26 -6.26
C SER A 110 -10.21 6.99 -6.88
N VAL A 111 -11.14 7.46 -6.04
CA VAL A 111 -12.35 8.18 -6.43
C VAL A 111 -12.10 9.68 -6.37
N LYS A 112 -12.17 10.35 -7.53
CA LYS A 112 -11.77 11.76 -7.70
C LYS A 112 -12.69 12.77 -7.01
N GLU A 113 -13.94 12.40 -6.76
CA GLU A 113 -14.91 13.26 -6.13
C GLU A 113 -15.79 12.41 -5.21
N ILE A 114 -15.96 12.85 -3.97
CA ILE A 114 -16.82 12.15 -3.01
C ILE A 114 -18.29 12.22 -3.42
N GLY A 115 -19.07 11.23 -2.99
CA GLY A 115 -20.50 11.18 -3.22
C GLY A 115 -21.26 12.33 -2.56
N GLU A 116 -22.36 12.72 -3.19
CA GLU A 116 -23.31 13.73 -2.73
C GLU A 116 -23.91 13.39 -1.37
N ALA A 117 -24.46 12.18 -1.24
CA ALA A 117 -25.08 11.70 -0.01
C ALA A 117 -24.03 11.46 1.08
N ASN A 118 -22.81 11.13 0.67
CA ASN A 118 -21.71 10.81 1.57
C ASN A 118 -21.03 12.03 2.19
N PHE A 119 -20.91 13.14 1.46
CA PHE A 119 -20.24 14.34 1.95
C PHE A 119 -20.79 14.89 3.28
N PRO A 120 -22.11 15.12 3.45
CA PRO A 120 -22.64 15.63 4.71
C PRO A 120 -22.39 14.65 5.87
N ILE A 121 -22.52 13.34 5.63
CA ILE A 121 -22.26 12.30 6.64
C ILE A 121 -20.79 12.34 7.08
N ILE A 122 -19.86 12.37 6.12
CA ILE A 122 -18.41 12.43 6.43
C ILE A 122 -18.10 13.69 7.22
N ARG A 123 -18.61 14.85 6.80
CA ARG A 123 -18.37 16.13 7.46
C ARG A 123 -18.88 16.15 8.92
N GLU A 124 -19.97 15.46 9.20
CA GLU A 124 -20.57 15.42 10.53
C GLU A 124 -19.99 14.33 11.44
N LYS A 125 -19.72 13.13 10.90
CA LYS A 125 -19.48 11.92 11.70
C LYS A 125 -18.04 11.40 11.67
N VAL A 126 -17.19 11.87 10.74
CA VAL A 126 -15.79 11.46 10.64
C VAL A 126 -14.91 12.49 11.35
N ASP A 127 -14.15 12.03 12.34
CA ASP A 127 -13.39 12.92 13.23
C ASP A 127 -12.05 13.39 12.62
N ASP A 128 -11.43 12.58 11.74
CA ASP A 128 -10.18 12.92 11.07
C ASP A 128 -10.03 12.17 9.74
N ILE A 129 -9.26 12.71 8.80
CA ILE A 129 -8.87 12.04 7.56
C ILE A 129 -7.36 12.17 7.37
N VAL A 130 -6.68 11.04 7.26
CA VAL A 130 -5.24 10.98 7.02
C VAL A 130 -4.91 10.43 5.64
N LEU A 131 -3.74 10.81 5.13
CA LEU A 131 -3.21 10.32 3.87
C LEU A 131 -2.07 9.32 4.12
N VAL A 132 -2.01 8.29 3.27
CA VAL A 132 -0.90 7.33 3.24
C VAL A 132 -0.25 7.27 1.86
N GLU A 133 1.07 7.12 1.86
CA GLU A 133 1.89 7.02 0.64
C GLU A 133 1.95 5.59 0.12
N GLU A 134 2.24 5.41 -1.18
CA GLU A 134 2.33 4.09 -1.82
C GLU A 134 3.27 3.11 -1.11
N VAL A 135 4.39 3.64 -0.58
CA VAL A 135 5.38 2.85 0.18
C VAL A 135 4.83 2.38 1.54
N GLU A 136 3.95 3.17 2.15
CA GLU A 136 3.27 2.83 3.41
C GLU A 136 2.20 1.77 3.14
N ILE A 137 1.43 1.92 2.05
CA ILE A 137 0.41 0.94 1.60
C ILE A 137 1.05 -0.41 1.31
N SER A 138 2.12 -0.46 0.50
CA SER A 138 2.80 -1.72 0.16
C SER A 138 3.38 -2.42 1.39
N SER A 139 3.93 -1.66 2.34
CA SER A 139 4.44 -2.19 3.61
C SER A 139 3.32 -2.79 4.47
N ALA A 140 2.13 -2.17 4.47
CA ALA A 140 0.98 -2.67 5.20
C ALA A 140 0.38 -3.95 4.59
N VAL A 141 0.29 -4.03 3.26
CA VAL A 141 -0.12 -5.26 2.54
C VAL A 141 0.80 -6.42 2.94
N LEU A 142 2.12 -6.20 2.90
CA LEU A 142 3.09 -7.22 3.29
C LEU A 142 2.94 -7.60 4.77
N ALA A 143 2.75 -6.62 5.66
CA ALA A 143 2.59 -6.89 7.09
C ALA A 143 1.34 -7.72 7.40
N LEU A 144 0.20 -7.45 6.72
CA LEU A 144 -1.02 -8.26 6.83
C LEU A 144 -0.77 -9.68 6.35
N LEU A 145 -0.12 -9.83 5.20
CA LEU A 145 0.18 -11.13 4.63
C LEU A 145 1.12 -11.95 5.53
N GLU A 146 2.20 -11.35 6.02
CA GLU A 146 3.22 -12.08 6.77
C GLU A 146 2.79 -12.40 8.19
N ARG A 147 2.20 -11.42 8.90
CA ARG A 147 1.90 -11.53 10.34
C ARG A 147 0.50 -12.04 10.63
N LYS A 148 -0.46 -11.78 9.74
CA LYS A 148 -1.87 -12.15 9.95
C LYS A 148 -2.37 -13.16 8.93
N LYS A 149 -1.59 -13.47 7.88
CA LYS A 149 -2.01 -14.35 6.78
C LYS A 149 -3.27 -13.85 6.07
N ILE A 150 -3.46 -12.54 6.07
CA ILE A 150 -4.57 -11.87 5.40
C ILE A 150 -4.02 -11.30 4.09
N LEU A 151 -4.58 -11.74 2.97
CA LEU A 151 -4.31 -11.13 1.67
C LEU A 151 -5.24 -9.93 1.50
N ALA A 152 -4.70 -8.74 1.73
CA ALA A 152 -5.41 -7.47 1.52
C ALA A 152 -4.94 -6.81 0.22
N GLU A 153 -5.88 -6.21 -0.51
CA GLU A 153 -5.55 -5.28 -1.59
C GLU A 153 -5.07 -3.94 -1.02
N GLY A 154 -4.59 -3.01 -1.85
CA GLY A 154 -4.07 -1.73 -1.36
C GLY A 154 -5.11 -0.92 -0.59
N ALA A 155 -6.35 -0.85 -1.06
CA ALA A 155 -7.46 -0.19 -0.37
C ALA A 155 -7.76 -0.84 0.99
N GLY A 156 -7.77 -2.17 1.06
CA GLY A 156 -7.97 -2.91 2.32
C GLY A 156 -6.82 -2.72 3.32
N ALA A 157 -5.62 -2.40 2.85
CA ALA A 157 -4.44 -2.24 3.70
C ALA A 157 -4.24 -0.82 4.24
N VAL A 158 -4.90 0.21 3.69
CA VAL A 158 -4.63 1.61 4.09
C VAL A 158 -4.90 1.90 5.57
N PRO A 159 -5.87 1.29 6.27
CA PRO A 159 -6.03 1.50 7.71
C PRO A 159 -4.80 1.06 8.52
N LEU A 160 -4.21 -0.10 8.16
CA LEU A 160 -2.97 -0.55 8.79
C LEU A 160 -1.79 0.34 8.39
N ALA A 161 -1.73 0.79 7.14
CA ALA A 161 -0.68 1.71 6.69
C ALA A 161 -0.66 3.00 7.52
N ALA A 162 -1.84 3.59 7.76
CA ALA A 162 -1.98 4.80 8.55
C ALA A 162 -1.55 4.59 10.02
N LEU A 163 -1.90 3.43 10.59
CA LEU A 163 -1.52 3.08 11.97
C LEU A 163 -0.01 2.85 12.11
N LEU A 164 0.60 2.04 11.24
CA LEU A 164 2.03 1.72 11.30
C LEU A 164 2.92 2.94 11.00
N SER A 165 2.44 3.85 10.15
CA SER A 165 3.16 5.07 9.78
C SER A 165 2.94 6.22 10.76
N SER A 166 2.33 5.95 11.92
CA SER A 166 2.07 6.93 12.98
C SER A 166 1.30 8.17 12.53
N LYS A 167 0.48 8.05 11.47
CA LYS A 167 -0.39 9.14 10.98
C LYS A 167 -1.55 9.40 11.94
N ILE A 168 -1.91 8.40 12.73
CA ILE A 168 -3.03 8.43 13.66
C ILE A 168 -2.48 8.34 15.09
N LYS A 169 -2.79 9.34 15.91
CA LYS A 169 -2.42 9.32 17.33
C LYS A 169 -3.35 8.39 18.10
N VAL A 170 -2.81 7.26 18.55
CA VAL A 170 -3.54 6.26 19.34
C VAL A 170 -2.87 6.12 20.70
N PRO A 171 -3.56 6.45 21.80
CA PRO A 171 -3.05 6.22 23.15
C PRO A 171 -2.71 4.73 23.38
N LYS A 172 -1.68 4.48 24.19
CA LYS A 172 -1.31 3.10 24.55
C LYS A 172 -2.47 2.44 25.31
N GLY A 173 -2.83 1.23 24.89
CA GLY A 173 -3.93 0.46 25.49
C GLY A 173 -5.30 0.70 24.86
N SER A 174 -5.40 1.59 23.86
CA SER A 174 -6.66 1.79 23.13
C SER A 174 -7.10 0.58 22.33
N LYS A 175 -8.41 0.35 22.28
CA LYS A 175 -9.10 -0.56 21.37
C LYS A 175 -9.17 0.05 19.98
N VAL A 176 -8.40 -0.50 19.04
CA VAL A 176 -8.33 -0.01 17.65
C VAL A 176 -8.92 -1.05 16.71
N VAL A 177 -9.84 -0.60 15.87
CA VAL A 177 -10.42 -1.41 14.78
C VAL A 177 -9.88 -0.92 13.45
N LEU A 178 -9.39 -1.85 12.63
CA LEU A 178 -8.93 -1.61 11.27
C LEU A 178 -9.88 -2.30 10.30
N VAL A 179 -10.54 -1.54 9.42
CA VAL A 179 -11.46 -2.11 8.43
C VAL A 179 -10.67 -2.60 7.21
N ILE A 180 -10.45 -3.92 7.11
CA ILE A 180 -9.82 -4.52 5.93
C ILE A 180 -10.89 -4.71 4.85
N SER A 181 -11.04 -3.72 3.98
CA SER A 181 -12.19 -3.61 3.06
C SER A 181 -12.19 -4.57 1.88
N GLY A 182 -11.06 -5.20 1.56
CA GLY A 182 -10.94 -6.03 0.36
C GLY A 182 -9.61 -6.76 0.23
N GLY A 183 -9.60 -7.79 -0.61
CA GLY A 183 -8.48 -8.68 -0.85
C GLY A 183 -8.29 -9.06 -2.33
N ASN A 184 -8.85 -8.27 -3.26
CA ASN A 184 -8.80 -8.57 -4.69
C ASN A 184 -7.47 -8.10 -5.28
N LEU A 185 -6.40 -8.81 -4.95
CA LEU A 185 -5.05 -8.52 -5.44
C LEU A 185 -4.61 -9.56 -6.46
N ASP A 186 -4.23 -9.12 -7.66
CA ASP A 186 -3.71 -10.01 -8.68
C ASP A 186 -2.29 -10.53 -8.35
N SER A 187 -1.96 -11.72 -8.87
CA SER A 187 -0.66 -12.37 -8.59
C SER A 187 0.55 -11.52 -9.02
N PRO A 188 0.54 -10.84 -10.19
CA PRO A 188 1.65 -9.96 -10.58
C PRO A 188 1.88 -8.79 -9.62
N LEU A 189 0.82 -8.17 -9.10
CA LEU A 189 0.93 -7.07 -8.16
C LEU A 189 1.38 -7.58 -6.79
N LEU A 190 0.89 -8.74 -6.36
CA LEU A 190 1.36 -9.41 -5.16
C LEU A 190 2.86 -9.71 -5.23
N GLU A 191 3.35 -10.29 -6.33
CA GLU A 191 4.78 -10.56 -6.54
C GLU A 191 5.60 -9.27 -6.39
N ARG A 192 5.16 -8.18 -7.02
CA ARG A 192 5.84 -6.88 -6.93
C ARG A 192 5.88 -6.33 -5.51
N VAL A 193 4.76 -6.38 -4.78
CA VAL A 193 4.68 -5.90 -3.39
C VAL A 193 5.58 -6.74 -2.49
N VAL A 194 5.56 -8.06 -2.61
CA VAL A 194 6.42 -8.96 -1.85
C VAL A 194 7.89 -8.66 -2.16
N ARG A 195 8.26 -8.55 -3.43
CA ARG A 195 9.65 -8.28 -3.83
C ARG A 195 10.16 -6.94 -3.31
N GLN A 196 9.35 -5.87 -3.41
CA GLN A 196 9.69 -4.58 -2.80
C GLN A 196 9.86 -4.69 -1.28
N GLY A 197 8.98 -5.45 -0.63
CA GLY A 197 9.04 -5.75 0.79
C GLY A 197 10.31 -6.47 1.24
N LEU A 198 10.75 -7.47 0.45
CA LEU A 198 11.98 -8.21 0.70
C LEU A 198 13.21 -7.30 0.57
N LEU A 199 13.26 -6.44 -0.45
CA LEU A 199 14.33 -5.45 -0.61
C LEU A 199 14.37 -4.46 0.55
N LYS A 200 13.21 -3.86 0.89
CA LYS A 200 13.09 -2.86 1.95
C LYS A 200 13.44 -3.39 3.34
N ASN A 201 13.25 -4.69 3.58
CA ASN A 201 13.56 -5.31 4.85
C ASN A 201 14.95 -5.97 4.87
N GLY A 202 15.77 -5.74 3.85
CA GLY A 202 17.12 -6.29 3.75
C GLY A 202 17.15 -7.82 3.63
N ARG A 203 16.07 -8.42 3.12
CA ARG A 203 15.97 -9.86 2.81
C ARG A 203 16.38 -10.19 1.37
N ILE A 204 16.42 -9.18 0.51
CA ILE A 204 17.07 -9.23 -0.78
C ILE A 204 17.99 -8.01 -0.89
N MET A 205 19.19 -8.22 -1.42
CA MET A 205 20.15 -7.19 -1.79
C MET A 205 20.35 -7.25 -3.31
N ARG A 206 20.39 -6.08 -3.96
CA ARG A 206 20.82 -5.97 -5.36
C ARG A 206 22.04 -5.08 -5.45
N PHE A 207 23.06 -5.53 -6.15
CA PHE A 207 24.24 -4.70 -6.38
C PHE A 207 24.91 -5.00 -7.72
N SER A 208 25.67 -4.03 -8.21
CA SER A 208 26.60 -4.22 -9.32
C SER A 208 28.02 -4.31 -8.78
N ALA A 209 28.82 -5.21 -9.32
CA ALA A 209 30.27 -5.25 -9.13
C ALA A 209 30.99 -5.23 -10.48
N CYS A 210 32.07 -4.48 -10.58
CA CYS A 210 32.98 -4.53 -11.72
C CYS A 210 34.05 -5.59 -11.46
N ILE A 211 34.24 -6.51 -12.41
CA ILE A 211 35.26 -7.56 -12.34
C ILE A 211 36.16 -7.52 -13.58
N GLU A 212 37.38 -8.04 -13.46
CA GLU A 212 38.23 -8.30 -14.62
C GLU A 212 37.59 -9.33 -15.54
N ASP A 213 37.63 -9.11 -16.85
CA ASP A 213 37.15 -10.08 -17.85
C ASP A 213 38.22 -11.16 -18.08
N ALA A 214 38.39 -12.02 -17.08
CA ALA A 214 39.35 -13.10 -17.05
C ALA A 214 38.73 -14.40 -16.48
N PRO A 215 39.25 -15.58 -16.85
CA PRO A 215 38.79 -16.85 -16.29
C PRO A 215 38.80 -16.86 -14.74
N GLY A 216 37.70 -17.33 -14.16
CA GLY A 216 37.54 -17.47 -12.70
C GLY A 216 37.14 -16.18 -11.96
N SER A 217 37.12 -15.00 -12.59
CA SER A 217 36.77 -13.74 -11.92
C SER A 217 35.35 -13.75 -11.32
N LEU A 218 34.36 -14.24 -12.08
CA LEU A 218 33.00 -14.39 -11.58
C LEU A 218 32.93 -15.42 -10.45
N ALA A 219 33.61 -16.56 -10.58
CA ALA A 219 33.64 -17.60 -9.56
C ALA A 219 34.19 -17.08 -8.22
N ARG A 220 35.25 -16.27 -8.25
CA ARG A 220 35.81 -15.61 -7.05
C ARG A 220 34.80 -14.67 -6.40
N LEU A 221 34.13 -13.83 -7.19
CA LEU A 221 33.09 -12.92 -6.68
C LEU A 221 31.96 -13.70 -5.99
N LEU A 222 31.42 -14.73 -6.64
CA LEU A 222 30.33 -15.54 -6.08
C LEU A 222 30.77 -16.31 -4.83
N SER A 223 32.03 -16.76 -4.77
CA SER A 223 32.59 -17.45 -3.60
C SER A 223 32.61 -16.52 -2.38
N LEU A 224 33.00 -15.25 -2.55
CA LEU A 224 32.98 -14.26 -1.45
C LEU A 224 31.57 -14.00 -0.92
N VAL A 225 30.57 -13.92 -1.81
CA VAL A 225 29.17 -13.79 -1.39
C VAL A 225 28.71 -15.04 -0.62
N ALA A 226 29.10 -16.22 -1.08
CA ALA A 226 28.78 -17.49 -0.41
C ALA A 226 29.48 -17.66 0.95
N GLU A 227 30.71 -17.15 1.11
CA GLU A 227 31.46 -17.16 2.39
C GLU A 227 30.71 -16.42 3.50
N VAL A 228 30.01 -15.34 3.16
CA VAL A 228 29.16 -14.57 4.10
C VAL A 228 27.75 -15.18 4.19
N GLY A 229 27.48 -16.27 3.48
CA GLY A 229 26.19 -16.99 3.49
C GLY A 229 25.08 -16.29 2.71
N GLY A 230 25.41 -15.45 1.71
CA GLY A 230 24.44 -14.89 0.78
C GLY A 230 24.03 -15.92 -0.28
N ASN A 231 22.73 -16.07 -0.52
CA ASN A 231 22.21 -17.00 -1.54
C ASN A 231 21.92 -16.25 -2.84
N VAL A 232 22.57 -16.63 -3.94
CA VAL A 232 22.47 -15.90 -5.21
C VAL A 232 21.20 -16.30 -5.95
N LEU A 233 20.27 -15.36 -6.10
CA LEU A 233 18.99 -15.55 -6.79
C LEU A 233 19.09 -15.29 -8.29
N ALA A 234 19.85 -14.28 -8.69
CA ALA A 234 20.02 -13.91 -10.09
C ALA A 234 21.41 -13.34 -10.36
N ILE A 235 21.92 -13.64 -11.55
CA ILE A 235 23.19 -13.14 -12.07
C ILE A 235 22.94 -12.58 -13.47
N HIS A 236 23.32 -11.34 -13.69
CA HIS A 236 23.38 -10.76 -15.02
C HIS A 236 24.80 -10.25 -15.28
N HIS A 237 25.48 -10.91 -16.22
CA HIS A 237 26.86 -10.60 -16.59
C HIS A 237 26.89 -9.88 -17.94
N ALA A 238 27.36 -8.64 -17.94
CA ALA A 238 27.45 -7.82 -19.15
C ALA A 238 28.90 -7.54 -19.50
N ARG A 239 29.25 -7.80 -20.76
CA ARG A 239 30.52 -7.39 -21.39
C ARG A 239 30.22 -6.21 -22.33
N GLY A 240 30.85 -5.08 -22.08
CA GLY A 240 30.64 -3.86 -22.86
C GLY A 240 29.49 -2.97 -22.35
N GLY A 241 29.72 -1.65 -22.43
CA GLY A 241 28.84 -0.57 -22.02
C GLY A 241 29.61 0.76 -22.09
N LYS A 242 28.93 1.91 -22.19
CA LYS A 242 29.60 3.21 -22.31
C LYS A 242 30.58 3.50 -21.14
N ASP A 243 30.36 2.89 -19.98
CA ASP A 243 31.13 3.10 -18.75
C ASP A 243 32.10 1.94 -18.41
N LEU A 244 32.30 0.97 -19.32
CA LEU A 244 33.13 -0.22 -19.07
C LEU A 244 34.40 -0.20 -19.93
N SER A 245 35.58 -0.26 -19.29
CA SER A 245 36.86 -0.45 -19.97
C SER A 245 36.92 -1.81 -20.68
N LEU A 246 37.69 -1.92 -21.76
CA LEU A 246 37.84 -3.11 -22.62
C LEU A 246 38.13 -4.44 -21.88
N PHE A 247 38.75 -4.40 -20.70
CA PHE A 247 39.13 -5.60 -19.92
C PHE A 247 38.31 -5.79 -18.63
N ARG A 248 37.19 -5.07 -18.49
CA ARG A 248 36.28 -5.19 -17.35
C ARG A 248 34.89 -5.61 -17.80
N SER A 249 34.22 -6.34 -16.93
CA SER A 249 32.83 -6.73 -17.10
C SER A 249 32.04 -6.34 -15.85
N ARG A 250 30.74 -6.06 -16.03
CA ARG A 250 29.83 -5.75 -14.91
C ARG A 250 29.01 -6.99 -14.59
N VAL A 251 28.96 -7.33 -13.31
CA VAL A 251 28.07 -8.37 -12.77
C VAL A 251 27.03 -7.67 -11.92
N ASP A 252 25.77 -7.83 -12.30
CA ASP A 252 24.63 -7.44 -11.50
C ASP A 252 24.14 -8.68 -10.75
N LEU A 253 24.11 -8.62 -9.43
CA LEU A 253 23.69 -9.71 -8.55
C LEU A 253 22.42 -9.34 -7.79
N GLU A 254 21.53 -10.32 -7.67
CA GLU A 254 20.44 -10.33 -6.70
C GLU A 254 20.72 -11.46 -5.71
N VAL A 255 20.81 -11.11 -4.43
CA VAL A 255 21.22 -12.01 -3.36
C VAL A 255 20.16 -11.99 -2.27
N GLU A 256 19.67 -13.16 -1.89
CA GLU A 256 18.86 -13.35 -0.70
C GLU A 256 19.74 -13.24 0.55
N THR A 257 19.25 -12.48 1.52
CA THR A 257 19.97 -12.12 2.74
C THR A 257 19.05 -12.30 3.96
N ARG A 258 19.65 -12.38 5.15
CA ARG A 258 18.94 -12.55 6.43
C ARG A 258 18.63 -11.23 7.13
N GLY A 259 18.99 -10.09 6.52
CA GLY A 259 18.81 -8.75 7.07
C GLY A 259 19.98 -7.83 6.72
N PHE A 260 19.86 -6.58 7.16
CA PHE A 260 20.84 -5.52 6.87
C PHE A 260 22.25 -5.81 7.40
N SER A 261 22.39 -6.50 8.54
CA SER A 261 23.72 -6.90 9.06
C SER A 261 24.49 -7.74 8.05
N GLN A 262 23.85 -8.72 7.41
CA GLN A 262 24.50 -9.57 6.41
C GLN A 262 24.79 -8.78 5.13
N ILE A 263 23.95 -7.80 4.78
CA ILE A 263 24.22 -6.90 3.65
C ILE A 263 25.51 -6.12 3.91
N GLU A 264 25.67 -5.54 5.10
CA GLU A 264 26.88 -4.82 5.51
C GLU A 264 28.12 -5.75 5.46
N GLU A 265 28.02 -6.96 6.00
CA GLU A 265 29.11 -7.95 5.96
C GLU A 265 29.52 -8.33 4.52
N ILE A 266 28.54 -8.51 3.62
CA ILE A 266 28.80 -8.77 2.19
C ILE A 266 29.52 -7.56 1.57
N GLU A 267 29.04 -6.34 1.83
CA GLU A 267 29.65 -5.12 1.30
C GLU A 267 31.10 -4.95 1.76
N GLU A 268 31.36 -5.11 3.05
CA GLU A 268 32.68 -4.98 3.65
C GLU A 268 33.65 -6.03 3.11
N THR A 269 33.20 -7.29 3.03
CA THR A 269 34.00 -8.39 2.48
C THR A 269 34.40 -8.12 1.03
N LEU A 270 33.47 -7.66 0.20
CA LEU A 270 33.74 -7.34 -1.20
C LEU A 270 34.68 -6.12 -1.34
N LYS A 271 34.44 -5.04 -0.57
CA LYS A 271 35.31 -3.85 -0.58
C LYS A 271 36.73 -4.18 -0.09
N ALA A 272 36.88 -4.99 0.95
CA ALA A 272 38.18 -5.42 1.47
C ALA A 272 38.99 -6.25 0.45
N ARG A 273 38.32 -6.90 -0.50
CA ARG A 273 38.94 -7.65 -1.61
C ARG A 273 39.11 -6.81 -2.89
N GLY A 274 38.86 -5.51 -2.83
CA GLY A 274 39.08 -4.57 -3.92
C GLY A 274 37.94 -4.48 -4.95
N TYR A 275 36.76 -5.01 -4.64
CA TYR A 275 35.60 -4.84 -5.51
C TYR A 275 34.94 -3.48 -5.30
N GLU A 276 34.75 -2.74 -6.38
CA GLU A 276 33.86 -1.58 -6.41
C GLU A 276 32.42 -2.06 -6.57
N ILE A 277 31.61 -1.88 -5.54
CA ILE A 277 30.19 -2.28 -5.53
C ILE A 277 29.28 -1.06 -5.53
N LYS A 278 28.17 -1.16 -6.27
CA LYS A 278 27.09 -0.17 -6.27
C LYS A 278 25.78 -0.87 -5.92
N VAL A 279 25.28 -0.64 -4.71
CA VAL A 279 23.98 -1.13 -4.27
C VAL A 279 22.86 -0.46 -5.07
N LYS A 280 21.85 -1.25 -5.43
CA LYS A 280 20.64 -0.81 -6.13
C LYS A 280 19.45 -0.92 -5.17
N GLY A 281 18.69 0.17 -5.05
CA GLY A 281 17.42 0.20 -4.31
C GLY A 281 16.33 -0.68 -4.92
#